data_AF-A0A2V9UAB0-F1
#
_entry.id   AF-A0A2V9UAB0-F1
#
_cell.length_a   1.000
_cell.length_b   1.000
_cell.length_c   1.000
_cell.angle_alpha   90.00
_cell.angle_beta   90.00
_cell.angle_gamma   90.00
#
_symmetry.space_group_name_H-M   'P 1'
#
loop_
_entity.id
_entity.type
_entity.pdbx_description
1 polymer ?
#
loop_
_entity_poly.entity_id
_entity_poly.type
_entity_poly.pdbx_seq_one_letter_code
_entity_poly.pdbx_strand_id
1 'polypeptide(L)'
;MRVCAGSLVGVLCVLPRHPGVALNVSTAQQMSATFLNSKGRPKVAFPRHGYLGHFTNASAGEGPWSVAIRCSRISKPSKCRSKALPLQGFTQGEAKRHKVTLKGEGRALALVGGTRNVSVARQNRWRFETVRDGVLQVLVVLFLAALPAFAATHPVPLDKNTDAAKCLECHSDKQQGKAIHSAMATGCMSCHEIRINKDVTRVKLITATPAALCLTCHADKNAADLKGTVHSPAVRDCLKCHDPHSSDNKNQLLKASAGGEKQNLCLSCHQIGLNVPEKGSRHAALDMGCETCHVTHKTGEKGKPEFDFHLTKAAPALCLDCHDAKDASLQKAHRNQPFSTANCLTCHDPHQSAAPKLMAKFVHPPFGEKTCEVCHEAAKDGKVVLTQTDVKALCVTCHDDKAKLIETAKVQHPGAAGDCTDCHNPHASKSPGLPKTDPVSICLGCHTDVADLEKKPVHHQPAFGQGCAVCHEPHGSARAKLLRAEGNALCLECHGKDTVPQRLEAQHLITIFDGKVRLPEDYFDKNKAYVLPLRYNLGHPVAQHPVANVMDPTNIHKVKNTLSCVRCHQPHAGGQPRLLVKDQQNNMAFCDNCHQNRLDMTQIVEAK
;
A
#
# COMPACT_ATOMS: atom_id res chain seq x y z
N MET A 1 -75.16 -28.76 3.46
CA MET A 1 -76.55 -28.39 3.10
C MET A 1 -76.51 -27.15 2.23
N ARG A 2 -77.28 -27.08 1.12
CA ARG A 2 -77.34 -25.98 0.12
C ARG A 2 -75.99 -25.65 -0.55
N VAL A 3 -75.72 -25.83 -1.86
CA VAL A 3 -76.52 -25.96 -3.10
C VAL A 3 -77.13 -24.66 -3.64
N CYS A 4 -76.44 -24.07 -4.63
CA CYS A 4 -76.86 -23.50 -5.94
C CYS A 4 -75.54 -23.26 -6.72
N ALA A 5 -75.27 -23.67 -7.97
CA ALA A 5 -76.03 -23.71 -9.24
C ALA A 5 -76.18 -22.31 -9.90
N GLY A 6 -75.89 -22.07 -11.19
CA GLY A 6 -75.43 -22.93 -12.32
C GLY A 6 -74.16 -22.40 -13.04
N SER A 7 -73.58 -23.05 -14.07
CA SER A 7 -74.07 -23.29 -15.46
C SER A 7 -74.00 -22.02 -16.36
N LEU A 8 -73.60 -22.02 -17.65
CA LEU A 8 -73.47 -23.11 -18.65
C LEU A 8 -72.58 -22.70 -19.89
N VAL A 9 -72.20 -23.68 -20.75
CA VAL A 9 -71.44 -23.62 -22.05
C VAL A 9 -69.91 -23.36 -21.92
N GLY A 10 -68.95 -23.80 -22.76
CA GLY A 10 -68.80 -24.69 -23.96
C GLY A 10 -67.36 -24.53 -24.53
N VAL A 11 -66.63 -25.47 -25.17
CA VAL A 11 -66.88 -26.50 -26.24
C VAL A 11 -66.81 -25.89 -27.67
N LEU A 12 -65.95 -26.30 -28.64
CA LEU A 12 -65.06 -27.49 -28.79
C LEU A 12 -63.61 -27.20 -29.32
N CYS A 13 -63.23 -27.63 -30.56
CA CYS A 13 -61.86 -27.63 -31.14
C CYS A 13 -61.78 -26.83 -32.49
N VAL A 14 -60.72 -26.75 -33.32
CA VAL A 14 -59.85 -27.77 -33.99
C VAL A 14 -58.47 -27.17 -34.44
N LEU A 15 -57.47 -28.02 -34.74
CA LEU A 15 -56.08 -27.76 -35.24
C LEU A 15 -56.05 -27.52 -36.81
N PRO A 16 -54.92 -27.49 -37.59
CA PRO A 16 -53.46 -27.67 -37.32
C PRO A 16 -52.44 -26.78 -38.13
N ARG A 17 -51.13 -27.12 -38.01
CA ARG A 17 -49.96 -26.92 -38.94
C ARG A 17 -49.16 -25.58 -38.99
N HIS A 18 -47.92 -25.65 -38.47
CA HIS A 18 -46.58 -25.40 -39.12
C HIS A 18 -46.28 -24.17 -40.02
N PRO A 19 -44.98 -23.81 -40.24
CA PRO A 19 -43.76 -23.94 -39.41
C PRO A 19 -42.87 -22.65 -39.41
N GLY A 20 -41.69 -22.66 -38.77
CA GLY A 20 -40.58 -21.78 -39.20
C GLY A 20 -39.54 -21.32 -38.16
N VAL A 21 -38.31 -21.87 -38.27
CA VAL A 21 -36.98 -21.27 -38.00
C VAL A 21 -36.72 -20.52 -36.66
N ALA A 22 -35.67 -20.95 -35.96
CA ALA A 22 -35.00 -20.18 -34.89
C ALA A 22 -33.62 -19.68 -35.37
N LEU A 23 -33.08 -18.63 -34.74
CA LEU A 23 -31.67 -18.21 -34.90
C LEU A 23 -31.14 -17.46 -33.66
N ASN A 24 -29.81 -17.45 -33.51
CA ASN A 24 -29.11 -17.02 -32.30
C ASN A 24 -27.90 -16.15 -32.69
N VAL A 25 -27.83 -14.89 -32.22
CA VAL A 25 -26.75 -13.90 -32.50
C VAL A 25 -26.64 -13.00 -31.26
N SER A 26 -25.58 -13.02 -30.45
CA SER A 26 -24.17 -12.66 -30.66
C SER A 26 -23.86 -11.14 -30.61
N THR A 27 -22.88 -10.83 -29.77
CA THR A 27 -22.15 -9.59 -29.47
C THR A 27 -21.84 -8.61 -30.61
N ALA A 28 -22.11 -7.32 -30.35
CA ALA A 28 -21.34 -6.14 -30.79
C ALA A 28 -21.62 -5.00 -29.76
N GLN A 29 -20.66 -4.34 -29.11
CA GLN A 29 -19.59 -3.46 -29.63
C GLN A 29 -20.15 -2.15 -30.22
N GLN A 30 -20.17 -1.07 -29.41
CA GLN A 30 -20.53 0.29 -29.84
C GLN A 30 -19.29 1.18 -29.92
N MET A 31 -19.19 1.96 -31.01
CA MET A 31 -18.18 2.99 -31.21
C MET A 31 -18.75 4.38 -30.87
N SER A 32 -17.95 5.24 -30.25
CA SER A 32 -18.31 6.65 -30.00
C SER A 32 -18.14 7.49 -31.27
N ALA A 33 -19.24 7.99 -31.84
CA ALA A 33 -19.21 8.97 -32.92
C ALA A 33 -19.08 10.42 -32.37
N THR A 34 -18.29 11.26 -33.04
CA THR A 34 -18.16 12.69 -32.70
C THR A 34 -18.42 13.54 -33.94
N PHE A 35 -19.42 14.42 -33.88
CA PHE A 35 -19.78 15.27 -35.02
C PHE A 35 -18.93 16.55 -35.06
N LEU A 36 -18.30 16.79 -36.21
CA LEU A 36 -17.62 18.04 -36.56
C LEU A 36 -18.49 18.88 -37.52
N ASN A 37 -18.27 20.19 -37.54
CA ASN A 37 -18.86 21.07 -38.56
C ASN A 37 -17.93 21.25 -39.78
N SER A 38 -18.44 21.87 -40.83
CA SER A 38 -17.77 22.09 -42.12
C SER A 38 -16.52 22.98 -42.10
N LYS A 39 -16.02 23.42 -40.93
CA LYS A 39 -14.70 24.04 -40.75
C LYS A 39 -13.88 23.42 -39.60
N GLY A 40 -14.16 22.17 -39.25
CA GLY A 40 -13.24 21.32 -38.48
C GLY A 40 -12.99 21.70 -37.03
N ARG A 41 -13.93 22.39 -36.35
CA ARG A 41 -13.80 22.73 -34.91
C ARG A 41 -15.06 22.37 -34.12
N PRO A 42 -14.96 21.81 -32.91
CA PRO A 42 -16.11 21.58 -32.04
C PRO A 42 -16.75 22.91 -31.60
N LYS A 43 -18.08 22.95 -31.50
CA LYS A 43 -18.83 24.06 -30.91
C LYS A 43 -19.03 23.83 -29.41
N VAL A 44 -18.72 24.84 -28.60
CA VAL A 44 -19.21 24.97 -27.21
C VAL A 44 -20.14 26.19 -27.18
N ALA A 45 -21.33 26.05 -26.59
CA ALA A 45 -22.32 27.12 -26.48
C ALA A 45 -22.47 27.57 -25.02
N PHE A 46 -22.45 28.88 -24.78
CA PHE A 46 -22.74 29.49 -23.49
C PHE A 46 -24.17 30.04 -23.46
N PRO A 47 -24.99 29.70 -22.46
CA PRO A 47 -26.07 30.57 -21.99
C PRO A 47 -25.55 31.64 -21.02
N ARG A 48 -26.26 32.75 -20.86
CA ARG A 48 -25.89 33.90 -20.00
C ARG A 48 -27.03 34.27 -19.05
N HIS A 49 -26.68 34.45 -17.78
CA HIS A 49 -27.48 35.06 -16.69
C HIS A 49 -28.70 34.23 -16.20
N GLY A 50 -29.02 34.19 -14.90
CA GLY A 50 -28.30 34.79 -13.77
C GLY A 50 -28.95 34.51 -12.39
N TYR A 51 -28.49 35.26 -11.39
CA TYR A 51 -28.92 35.30 -9.98
C TYR A 51 -28.43 34.22 -8.98
N LEU A 52 -28.19 34.73 -7.77
CA LEU A 52 -27.28 34.27 -6.71
C LEU A 52 -27.67 32.97 -5.98
N GLY A 53 -26.66 32.27 -5.46
CA GLY A 53 -26.79 31.26 -4.40
C GLY A 53 -25.43 30.78 -3.90
N HIS A 54 -24.93 31.30 -2.78
CA HIS A 54 -23.60 30.94 -2.25
C HIS A 54 -23.60 29.61 -1.48
N PHE A 55 -22.77 28.66 -1.92
CA PHE A 55 -22.11 27.69 -1.05
C PHE A 55 -20.66 27.53 -1.49
N THR A 56 -19.71 27.62 -0.55
CA THR A 56 -18.26 27.59 -0.82
C THR A 56 -17.67 26.20 -0.59
N ASN A 57 -16.71 25.84 -1.45
CA ASN A 57 -15.94 24.60 -1.37
C ASN A 57 -14.60 24.84 -0.66
N ALA A 58 -14.19 23.92 0.21
CA ALA A 58 -12.79 23.68 0.59
C ALA A 58 -12.68 22.20 1.07
N SER A 59 -11.89 21.28 0.54
CA SER A 59 -10.51 21.29 0.01
C SER A 59 -9.40 21.12 1.07
N ALA A 60 -9.27 19.87 1.55
CA ALA A 60 -8.03 19.11 1.82
C ALA A 60 -6.83 19.72 2.59
N GLY A 61 -6.37 18.96 3.60
CA GLY A 61 -4.97 18.92 4.06
C GLY A 61 -4.53 20.03 5.04
N GLU A 62 -3.46 19.90 5.82
CA GLU A 62 -2.67 18.73 6.30
C GLU A 62 -2.01 19.13 7.64
N GLY A 63 -1.39 18.18 8.35
CA GLY A 63 -0.27 18.48 9.26
C GLY A 63 -0.54 18.46 10.78
N PRO A 64 0.51 18.35 11.62
CA PRO A 64 0.38 17.89 13.00
C PRO A 64 0.51 19.01 14.06
N TRP A 65 -0.16 18.81 15.20
CA TRP A 65 0.07 19.60 16.42
C TRP A 65 0.90 18.82 17.44
N SER A 66 2.21 19.09 17.44
CA SER A 66 3.13 18.66 18.50
C SER A 66 2.78 19.39 19.81
N VAL A 67 2.48 18.67 20.89
CA VAL A 67 2.25 19.28 22.21
C VAL A 67 3.59 19.67 22.84
N ALA A 68 4.08 20.86 22.51
CA ALA A 68 5.26 21.45 23.13
C ALA A 68 4.92 22.01 24.53
N ILE A 69 5.39 21.35 25.58
CA ILE A 69 5.26 21.84 26.96
C ILE A 69 6.12 23.10 27.13
N ARG A 70 5.49 24.22 27.49
CA ARG A 70 6.21 25.44 27.88
C ARG A 70 6.79 25.31 29.28
N CYS A 71 8.10 25.10 29.39
CA CYS A 71 8.86 25.46 30.58
C CYS A 71 9.36 26.91 30.48
N SER A 72 9.09 27.72 31.49
CA SER A 72 9.50 29.13 31.55
C SER A 72 10.97 29.29 31.96
N ARG A 73 11.60 30.41 31.54
CA ARG A 73 12.99 30.74 31.86
C ARG A 73 13.19 31.07 33.34
N ILE A 74 14.18 30.46 33.99
CA ILE A 74 15.01 31.05 35.06
C ILE A 74 16.49 30.76 34.72
N SER A 75 17.43 31.51 35.29
CA SER A 75 18.73 31.83 34.67
C SER A 75 19.99 31.15 35.24
N LYS A 76 20.83 30.64 34.32
CA LYS A 76 22.31 30.53 34.38
C LYS A 76 22.92 29.54 35.42
N PRO A 77 24.22 29.15 35.25
CA PRO A 77 24.66 27.78 35.57
C PRO A 77 25.71 27.63 36.69
N SER A 78 25.86 26.40 37.19
CA SER A 78 27.08 25.94 37.88
C SER A 78 27.29 24.42 37.72
N LYS A 79 28.45 23.92 38.17
CA LYS A 79 29.07 22.63 37.80
C LYS A 79 28.62 21.45 38.70
N CYS A 80 28.43 20.25 38.12
CA CYS A 80 28.89 18.94 38.64
C CYS A 80 28.76 17.88 37.52
N ARG A 81 29.82 17.20 37.05
CA ARG A 81 30.58 16.08 37.68
C ARG A 81 29.75 14.83 38.02
N SER A 82 29.60 13.97 37.00
CA SER A 82 30.02 12.55 37.01
C SER A 82 29.93 11.73 38.32
N LYS A 83 29.15 10.64 38.28
CA LYS A 83 29.61 9.29 38.63
C LYS A 83 28.70 8.22 38.00
N ALA A 84 29.26 7.05 37.72
CA ALA A 84 28.56 5.84 37.28
C ALA A 84 28.78 4.73 38.34
N LEU A 85 28.55 3.46 37.94
CA LEU A 85 28.69 2.20 38.69
C LEU A 85 27.42 1.73 39.44
N PRO A 86 27.24 0.40 39.62
CA PRO A 86 25.98 -0.24 39.20
C PRO A 86 25.28 -1.01 40.32
N LEU A 87 24.26 -1.80 39.96
CA LEU A 87 23.76 -2.91 40.77
C LEU A 87 23.88 -4.24 40.03
N GLN A 88 24.31 -5.27 40.77
CA GLN A 88 24.32 -6.68 40.37
C GLN A 88 22.97 -7.32 40.70
N GLY A 89 22.63 -8.44 40.07
CA GLY A 89 21.34 -9.12 40.25
C GLY A 89 21.36 -10.30 41.23
N PHE A 90 20.18 -10.69 41.70
CA PHE A 90 19.84 -11.98 42.33
C PHE A 90 18.38 -12.30 41.96
N THR A 91 18.12 -13.32 41.12
CA THR A 91 17.61 -14.68 41.44
C THR A 91 16.10 -14.82 41.71
N GLN A 92 15.57 -16.03 41.49
CA GLN A 92 14.16 -16.42 41.54
C GLN A 92 13.58 -16.47 42.97
N GLY A 93 12.25 -16.44 43.14
CA GLY A 93 11.63 -16.50 44.48
C GLY A 93 10.10 -16.57 44.62
N GLU A 94 9.39 -17.31 43.75
CA GLU A 94 8.00 -17.79 43.94
C GLU A 94 6.88 -16.77 44.28
N ALA A 95 5.64 -17.29 44.46
CA ALA A 95 4.42 -16.50 44.56
C ALA A 95 3.63 -16.76 45.84
N LYS A 96 2.93 -15.72 46.35
CA LYS A 96 1.75 -15.87 47.22
C LYS A 96 0.81 -14.68 47.10
N ARG A 97 -0.50 -14.93 47.10
CA ARG A 97 -1.53 -13.90 47.17
C ARG A 97 -1.71 -13.49 48.63
N HIS A 98 -1.77 -12.19 48.92
CA HIS A 98 -2.51 -11.69 50.09
C HIS A 98 -3.29 -10.42 49.77
N LYS A 99 -4.35 -10.22 50.54
CA LYS A 99 -5.38 -9.20 50.40
C LYS A 99 -5.43 -8.45 51.73
N VAL A 100 -5.02 -7.19 51.76
CA VAL A 100 -5.01 -6.37 52.99
C VAL A 100 -5.71 -5.03 52.72
N THR A 101 -6.67 -4.71 53.57
CA THR A 101 -7.45 -3.47 53.57
C THR A 101 -7.04 -2.57 54.72
N LEU A 102 -6.66 -1.32 54.44
CA LEU A 102 -6.50 -0.20 55.38
C LEU A 102 -6.70 1.09 54.56
N LYS A 103 -7.24 2.20 55.10
CA LYS A 103 -7.99 2.48 56.35
C LYS A 103 -8.89 3.69 56.05
N GLY A 104 -10.00 3.88 56.77
CA GLY A 104 -10.90 5.02 56.55
C GLY A 104 -10.93 6.00 57.72
N GLU A 105 -11.18 7.29 57.44
CA GLU A 105 -11.58 8.38 58.34
C GLU A 105 -11.81 9.64 57.47
N GLY A 106 -12.88 10.45 57.56
CA GLY A 106 -14.18 10.22 58.20
C GLY A 106 -14.92 11.51 58.59
N ARG A 107 -16.04 11.85 57.92
CA ARG A 107 -17.19 12.62 58.46
C ARG A 107 -18.34 12.74 57.44
N ALA A 108 -19.54 13.12 57.92
CA ALA A 108 -20.82 12.98 57.21
C ALA A 108 -21.77 14.18 57.44
N LEU A 109 -23.06 13.99 57.12
CA LEU A 109 -24.20 14.94 57.12
C LEU A 109 -24.22 15.94 55.94
N ALA A 110 -25.37 16.28 55.35
CA ALA A 110 -26.72 15.68 55.44
C ALA A 110 -27.55 15.99 54.16
N LEU A 111 -28.67 15.28 53.99
CA LEU A 111 -29.65 15.53 52.93
C LEU A 111 -30.60 16.67 53.29
N VAL A 112 -30.77 17.63 52.39
CA VAL A 112 -31.96 18.50 52.30
C VAL A 112 -32.35 18.59 50.82
N GLY A 113 -33.63 18.36 50.50
CA GLY A 113 -34.13 18.42 49.13
C GLY A 113 -34.37 19.86 48.65
N GLY A 114 -34.15 20.12 47.35
CA GLY A 114 -34.44 21.41 46.74
C GLY A 114 -34.63 21.29 45.23
N THR A 115 -35.87 21.42 44.77
CA THR A 115 -36.19 21.54 43.34
C THR A 115 -35.79 22.92 42.82
N ARG A 116 -35.10 23.00 41.68
CA ARG A 116 -34.89 24.28 40.96
C ARG A 116 -34.65 24.13 39.46
N ASN A 117 -35.38 24.95 38.74
CA ASN A 117 -35.57 25.07 37.28
C ASN A 117 -34.31 24.99 36.41
N VAL A 118 -34.49 24.43 35.21
CA VAL A 118 -33.57 24.57 34.07
C VAL A 118 -33.95 25.79 33.23
N SER A 119 -33.12 26.83 33.20
CA SER A 119 -33.14 27.88 32.16
C SER A 119 -31.88 28.77 32.17
N VAL A 120 -31.67 29.53 31.08
CA VAL A 120 -30.69 30.63 30.93
C VAL A 120 -29.20 30.27 31.09
N ALA A 121 -28.66 29.42 30.20
CA ALA A 121 -27.19 29.23 30.06
C ALA A 121 -26.67 29.01 28.62
N ARG A 122 -27.52 29.07 27.58
CA ARG A 122 -27.19 28.53 26.24
C ARG A 122 -26.99 29.55 25.10
N GLN A 123 -27.29 30.84 25.31
CA GLN A 123 -27.30 31.83 24.22
C GLN A 123 -25.95 32.53 23.97
N ASN A 124 -25.14 32.80 25.00
CA ASN A 124 -23.96 33.68 24.85
C ASN A 124 -22.76 33.07 24.11
N ARG A 125 -22.74 31.76 23.85
CA ARG A 125 -21.61 31.07 23.18
C ARG A 125 -21.50 31.40 21.68
N TRP A 126 -22.64 31.47 20.99
CA TRP A 126 -22.72 31.69 19.54
C TRP A 126 -22.19 33.07 19.07
N ARG A 127 -22.09 34.04 19.98
CA ARG A 127 -21.59 35.40 19.68
C ARG A 127 -20.05 35.52 19.62
N PHE A 128 -19.31 34.56 20.15
CA PHE A 128 -17.83 34.60 20.13
C PHE A 128 -17.20 33.77 19.00
N GLU A 129 -17.86 32.70 18.55
CA GLU A 129 -17.35 31.87 17.45
C GLU A 129 -17.47 32.61 16.11
N THR A 130 -18.61 33.27 15.85
CA THR A 130 -18.86 34.08 14.64
C THR A 130 -17.88 35.26 14.43
N VAL A 131 -17.45 35.94 15.51
CA VAL A 131 -16.46 37.03 15.41
C VAL A 131 -15.06 36.49 15.11
N ARG A 132 -14.68 35.36 15.71
CA ARG A 132 -13.38 34.72 15.48
C ARG A 132 -13.23 34.26 14.03
N ASP A 133 -14.27 33.65 13.48
CA ASP A 133 -14.24 33.09 12.13
C ASP A 133 -14.23 34.19 11.07
N GLY A 134 -14.93 35.32 11.32
CA GLY A 134 -14.84 36.53 10.48
C GLY A 134 -13.44 37.16 10.48
N VAL A 135 -12.80 37.29 11.64
CA VAL A 135 -11.40 37.78 11.74
C VAL A 135 -10.44 36.82 11.02
N LEU A 136 -10.64 35.50 11.14
CA LEU A 136 -9.81 34.52 10.46
C LEU A 136 -9.97 34.59 8.93
N GLN A 137 -11.20 34.77 8.41
CA GLN A 137 -11.44 34.97 6.99
C GLN A 137 -10.82 36.28 6.47
N VAL A 138 -10.91 37.38 7.21
CA VAL A 138 -10.25 38.65 6.85
C VAL A 138 -8.73 38.50 6.84
N LEU A 139 -8.15 37.80 7.82
CA LEU A 139 -6.71 37.51 7.86
C LEU A 139 -6.26 36.60 6.70
N VAL A 140 -7.04 35.59 6.33
CA VAL A 140 -6.76 34.73 5.17
C VAL A 140 -6.88 35.50 3.86
N VAL A 141 -7.88 36.36 3.69
CA VAL A 141 -8.01 37.24 2.51
C VAL A 141 -6.86 38.25 2.45
N LEU A 142 -6.42 38.81 3.57
CA LEU A 142 -5.22 39.66 3.64
C LEU A 142 -3.93 38.89 3.29
N PHE A 143 -3.78 37.64 3.74
CA PHE A 143 -2.64 36.79 3.38
C PHE A 143 -2.62 36.45 1.88
N LEU A 144 -3.79 36.15 1.30
CA LEU A 144 -3.96 35.88 -0.13
C LEU A 144 -3.77 37.15 -0.98
N ALA A 145 -4.20 38.32 -0.49
CA ALA A 145 -3.96 39.62 -1.14
C ALA A 145 -2.50 40.09 -1.01
N ALA A 146 -1.78 39.65 0.03
CA ALA A 146 -0.35 39.95 0.24
C ALA A 146 0.60 39.02 -0.55
N LEU A 147 0.10 37.97 -1.22
CA LEU A 147 0.92 37.02 -1.97
C LEU A 147 1.52 37.47 -3.34
N PRO A 148 1.23 38.65 -3.95
CA PRO A 148 1.83 39.03 -5.24
C PRO A 148 3.11 39.88 -5.13
N ALA A 149 4.12 39.51 -4.33
CA ALA A 149 5.36 40.32 -4.19
C ALA A 149 6.73 39.61 -4.06
N PHE A 150 6.83 38.27 -3.98
CA PHE A 150 8.15 37.58 -3.94
C PHE A 150 8.45 36.68 -5.15
N ALA A 151 7.90 37.04 -6.32
CA ALA A 151 8.47 36.63 -7.60
C ALA A 151 9.77 37.42 -7.84
N ALA A 152 10.89 36.84 -7.42
CA ALA A 152 12.22 37.46 -7.41
C ALA A 152 12.51 38.24 -8.70
N THR A 153 12.84 39.51 -8.53
CA THR A 153 13.19 40.43 -9.61
C THR A 153 14.64 40.22 -10.00
N HIS A 154 14.93 40.18 -11.30
CA HIS A 154 16.31 40.10 -11.76
C HIS A 154 17.02 41.42 -11.40
N PRO A 155 18.22 41.39 -10.77
CA PRO A 155 18.86 42.59 -10.22
C PRO A 155 19.41 43.54 -11.30
N VAL A 156 19.55 43.06 -12.53
CA VAL A 156 19.99 43.84 -13.70
C VAL A 156 18.81 43.98 -14.68
N PRO A 157 18.47 45.19 -15.18
CA PRO A 157 17.53 45.33 -16.28
C PRO A 157 18.04 44.66 -17.55
N LEU A 158 17.22 43.85 -18.22
CA LEU A 158 17.56 43.16 -19.47
C LEU A 158 16.55 43.53 -20.56
N ASP A 159 16.97 43.55 -21.83
CA ASP A 159 16.03 43.58 -22.95
C ASP A 159 15.32 42.23 -23.11
N LYS A 160 14.13 42.23 -23.72
CA LYS A 160 13.35 41.01 -23.97
C LYS A 160 14.09 40.01 -24.86
N ASN A 161 14.92 40.50 -25.79
CA ASN A 161 15.67 39.69 -26.74
C ASN A 161 17.16 39.59 -26.35
N THR A 162 17.49 39.74 -25.07
CA THR A 162 18.87 39.62 -24.56
C THR A 162 19.48 38.27 -24.93
N ASP A 163 20.65 38.29 -25.56
CA ASP A 163 21.37 37.09 -25.97
C ASP A 163 21.95 36.29 -24.78
N ALA A 164 22.11 34.98 -24.97
CA ALA A 164 22.66 34.06 -23.99
C ALA A 164 24.09 34.43 -23.55
N ALA A 165 24.94 34.97 -24.43
CA ALA A 165 26.28 35.40 -24.03
C ALA A 165 26.24 36.52 -22.97
N LYS A 166 25.26 37.43 -23.06
CA LYS A 166 25.06 38.51 -22.08
C LYS A 166 24.61 37.96 -20.71
N CYS A 167 23.86 36.86 -20.68
CA CYS A 167 23.53 36.18 -19.43
C CYS A 167 24.77 35.54 -18.77
N LEU A 168 25.67 34.97 -19.57
CA LEU A 168 26.86 34.27 -19.10
C LEU A 168 27.95 35.19 -18.51
N GLU A 169 27.92 36.49 -18.77
CA GLU A 169 28.78 37.47 -18.07
C GLU A 169 28.60 37.42 -16.55
N CYS A 170 27.37 37.18 -16.08
CA CYS A 170 27.03 37.05 -14.65
C CYS A 170 26.74 35.60 -14.22
N HIS A 171 26.31 34.74 -15.14
CA HIS A 171 25.90 33.36 -14.88
C HIS A 171 26.78 32.32 -15.58
N SER A 172 28.08 32.60 -15.68
CA SER A 172 29.09 31.67 -16.22
C SER A 172 29.11 30.33 -15.47
N ASP A 173 28.66 30.29 -14.21
CA ASP A 173 28.52 29.09 -13.40
C ASP A 173 27.55 28.07 -14.03
N LYS A 174 26.54 28.52 -14.78
CA LYS A 174 25.55 27.66 -15.46
C LYS A 174 26.09 26.94 -16.70
N GLN A 175 27.35 27.18 -17.06
CA GLN A 175 28.09 26.40 -18.06
C GLN A 175 29.41 25.86 -17.49
N GLN A 176 29.53 25.78 -16.16
CA GLN A 176 30.67 25.16 -15.47
C GLN A 176 30.28 23.80 -14.88
N GLY A 177 31.17 22.83 -14.96
CA GLY A 177 30.97 21.45 -14.52
C GLY A 177 31.26 20.42 -15.61
N LYS A 178 31.62 19.20 -15.23
CA LYS A 178 32.04 18.13 -16.17
C LYS A 178 30.92 17.61 -17.10
N ALA A 179 29.66 17.81 -16.72
CA ALA A 179 28.49 17.36 -17.46
C ALA A 179 27.53 18.55 -17.66
N ILE A 180 27.77 19.34 -18.70
CA ILE A 180 26.86 20.41 -19.15
C ILE A 180 25.69 19.78 -19.92
N HIS A 181 24.47 20.27 -19.68
CA HIS A 181 23.27 19.83 -20.37
C HIS A 181 23.26 20.32 -21.83
N SER A 182 23.04 19.43 -22.79
CA SER A 182 23.21 19.73 -24.23
C SER A 182 22.27 20.85 -24.73
N ALA A 183 21.08 21.02 -24.12
CA ALA A 183 20.18 22.10 -24.47
C ALA A 183 20.76 23.51 -24.19
N MET A 184 21.80 23.65 -23.36
CA MET A 184 22.49 24.94 -23.17
C MET A 184 23.08 25.49 -24.48
N ALA A 185 23.38 24.64 -25.46
CA ALA A 185 23.83 25.05 -26.80
C ALA A 185 22.71 25.66 -27.68
N THR A 186 21.43 25.51 -27.28
CA THR A 186 20.29 26.16 -27.97
C THR A 186 19.97 27.56 -27.44
N GLY A 187 20.78 28.07 -26.50
CA GLY A 187 20.62 29.38 -25.87
C GLY A 187 19.60 29.39 -24.73
N CYS A 188 19.78 30.28 -23.76
CA CYS A 188 18.98 30.30 -22.52
C CYS A 188 17.46 30.44 -22.77
N MET A 189 17.05 31.11 -23.85
CA MET A 189 15.65 31.37 -24.17
C MET A 189 14.89 30.14 -24.75
N SER A 190 15.56 29.01 -24.97
CA SER A 190 14.87 27.73 -25.23
C SER A 190 14.16 27.18 -23.98
N CYS A 191 14.60 27.60 -22.80
CA CYS A 191 14.03 27.23 -21.51
C CYS A 191 13.39 28.42 -20.77
N HIS A 192 13.91 29.63 -21.00
CA HIS A 192 13.54 30.84 -20.25
C HIS A 192 12.79 31.89 -21.06
N GLU A 193 12.00 32.72 -20.36
CA GLU A 193 11.38 33.92 -20.90
C GLU A 193 11.78 35.14 -20.06
N ILE A 194 12.24 36.21 -20.71
CA ILE A 194 12.45 37.52 -20.09
C ILE A 194 11.13 38.32 -20.18
N ARG A 195 10.55 38.65 -19.03
CA ARG A 195 9.39 39.54 -18.92
C ARG A 195 9.76 40.85 -18.23
N ILE A 196 9.59 41.94 -18.96
CA ILE A 196 9.79 43.32 -18.49
C ILE A 196 8.42 43.91 -18.16
N ASN A 197 8.29 44.64 -17.04
CA ASN A 197 7.14 45.48 -16.75
C ASN A 197 7.62 46.75 -16.06
N LYS A 198 7.59 47.88 -16.78
CA LYS A 198 8.38 49.08 -16.48
C LYS A 198 9.85 48.66 -16.24
N ASP A 199 10.48 49.17 -15.20
CA ASP A 199 11.89 48.95 -14.87
C ASP A 199 12.15 47.54 -14.28
N VAL A 200 11.10 46.74 -14.06
CA VAL A 200 11.20 45.45 -13.38
C VAL A 200 11.33 44.29 -14.36
N THR A 201 12.56 43.78 -14.50
CA THR A 201 12.88 42.55 -15.24
C THR A 201 12.62 41.30 -14.39
N ARG A 202 12.03 40.26 -15.00
CA ARG A 202 11.91 38.92 -14.41
C ARG A 202 12.20 37.85 -15.46
N VAL A 203 13.13 36.95 -15.14
CA VAL A 203 13.36 35.72 -15.91
C VAL A 203 12.46 34.62 -15.34
N LYS A 204 11.77 33.88 -16.20
CA LYS A 204 10.92 32.72 -15.83
C LYS A 204 11.22 31.53 -16.74
N LEU A 205 10.59 30.38 -16.51
CA LEU A 205 10.54 29.29 -17.50
C LEU A 205 9.44 29.59 -18.54
N ILE A 206 9.58 29.07 -19.76
CA ILE A 206 8.57 29.21 -20.83
C ILE A 206 7.30 28.37 -20.59
N THR A 207 7.34 27.41 -19.66
CA THR A 207 6.18 26.58 -19.25
C THR A 207 5.84 26.80 -17.77
N ALA A 208 4.68 26.29 -17.34
CA ALA A 208 4.19 26.49 -15.98
C ALA A 208 4.94 25.70 -14.89
N THR A 209 5.66 24.62 -15.23
CA THR A 209 6.40 23.78 -14.28
C THR A 209 7.70 23.24 -14.91
N PRO A 210 8.77 22.99 -14.13
CA PRO A 210 10.00 22.42 -14.66
C PRO A 210 9.79 21.09 -15.40
N ALA A 211 8.95 20.20 -14.86
CA ALA A 211 8.63 18.93 -15.52
C ALA A 211 7.97 19.14 -16.90
N ALA A 212 7.01 20.07 -17.00
CA ALA A 212 6.36 20.40 -18.28
C ALA A 212 7.32 21.07 -19.29
N LEU A 213 8.41 21.70 -18.82
CA LEU A 213 9.51 22.13 -19.70
C LEU A 213 10.36 20.95 -20.15
N CYS A 214 10.88 20.12 -19.23
CA CYS A 214 11.76 19.00 -19.59
C CYS A 214 11.10 18.04 -20.59
N LEU A 215 9.78 17.80 -20.45
CA LEU A 215 9.03 16.90 -21.33
C LEU A 215 8.77 17.45 -22.75
N THR A 216 9.11 18.71 -23.07
CA THR A 216 9.05 19.19 -24.48
C THR A 216 10.13 18.55 -25.36
N CYS A 217 11.26 18.17 -24.76
CA CYS A 217 12.36 17.45 -25.41
C CYS A 217 12.44 15.97 -24.95
N HIS A 218 12.16 15.69 -23.68
CA HIS A 218 12.21 14.36 -23.09
C HIS A 218 10.82 13.70 -23.01
N ALA A 219 10.07 13.71 -24.12
CA ALA A 219 8.75 13.09 -24.20
C ALA A 219 8.78 11.59 -23.82
N ASP A 220 9.91 10.91 -24.06
CA ASP A 220 10.18 9.53 -23.66
C ASP A 220 10.25 9.30 -22.14
N LYS A 221 10.22 10.37 -21.33
CA LYS A 221 10.14 10.34 -19.87
C LYS A 221 8.75 10.73 -19.32
N ASN A 222 7.76 10.95 -20.19
CA ASN A 222 6.42 11.31 -19.76
C ASN A 222 5.75 10.16 -19.00
N ALA A 223 5.43 10.39 -17.73
CA ALA A 223 4.80 9.42 -16.84
C ALA A 223 3.45 8.86 -17.34
N ALA A 224 2.76 9.58 -18.23
CA ALA A 224 1.52 9.12 -18.85
C ALA A 224 1.75 8.06 -19.96
N ASP A 225 2.91 8.07 -20.61
CA ASP A 225 3.25 7.21 -21.74
C ASP A 225 4.13 6.01 -21.32
N LEU A 226 4.84 6.14 -20.19
CA LEU A 226 5.67 5.08 -19.62
C LEU A 226 4.84 3.86 -19.18
N LYS A 227 5.17 2.69 -19.73
CA LYS A 227 4.63 1.40 -19.31
C LYS A 227 5.62 0.69 -18.38
N GLY A 228 5.07 -0.01 -17.39
CA GLY A 228 5.85 -0.81 -16.44
C GLY A 228 5.76 -0.31 -15.01
N THR A 229 6.78 -0.66 -14.24
CA THR A 229 7.06 -0.08 -12.93
C THR A 229 7.99 1.13 -13.13
N VAL A 230 7.76 2.20 -12.37
CA VAL A 230 8.48 3.49 -12.49
C VAL A 230 8.96 3.96 -11.13
N HIS A 231 10.16 4.52 -11.06
CA HIS A 231 10.69 5.09 -9.82
C HIS A 231 9.97 6.40 -9.48
N SER A 232 9.16 6.41 -8.42
CA SER A 232 8.21 7.48 -8.09
C SER A 232 8.76 8.92 -8.07
N PRO A 233 10.01 9.21 -7.65
CA PRO A 233 10.58 10.56 -7.76
C PRO A 233 10.80 11.03 -9.21
N ALA A 234 11.19 10.11 -10.11
CA ALA A 234 11.57 10.43 -11.50
C ALA A 234 10.42 10.95 -12.34
N VAL A 235 9.18 10.54 -12.02
CA VAL A 235 7.96 10.90 -12.75
C VAL A 235 7.33 12.24 -12.34
N ARG A 236 7.90 12.96 -11.35
CA ARG A 236 7.34 14.22 -10.84
C ARG A 236 8.35 15.33 -10.58
N ASP A 237 9.51 14.98 -10.01
CA ASP A 237 10.42 15.94 -9.38
C ASP A 237 11.84 15.85 -9.96
N CYS A 238 12.02 16.04 -11.26
CA CYS A 238 13.32 15.89 -11.95
C CYS A 238 14.46 16.67 -11.26
N LEU A 239 14.16 17.87 -10.76
CA LEU A 239 15.09 18.77 -10.06
C LEU A 239 15.48 18.33 -8.63
N LYS A 240 14.96 17.20 -8.12
CA LYS A 240 15.51 16.55 -6.92
C LYS A 240 16.74 15.69 -7.22
N CYS A 241 16.94 15.32 -8.48
CA CYS A 241 18.02 14.46 -8.92
C CYS A 241 18.99 15.15 -9.89
N HIS A 242 18.50 16.05 -10.76
CA HIS A 242 19.29 16.69 -11.82
C HIS A 242 19.37 18.22 -11.66
N ASP A 243 20.51 18.83 -11.99
CA ASP A 243 20.57 20.24 -12.38
C ASP A 243 20.17 20.39 -13.86
N PRO A 244 19.40 21.42 -14.26
CA PRO A 244 18.97 21.59 -15.64
C PRO A 244 20.02 22.24 -16.57
N HIS A 245 21.15 22.72 -16.03
CA HIS A 245 22.23 23.38 -16.78
C HIS A 245 23.54 22.60 -16.74
N SER A 246 24.07 22.27 -15.56
CA SER A 246 25.37 21.62 -15.42
C SER A 246 25.61 20.96 -14.06
N SER A 247 26.48 19.95 -14.04
CA SER A 247 26.99 19.34 -12.81
C SER A 247 28.37 18.72 -13.02
N ASP A 248 29.11 18.43 -11.95
CA ASP A 248 30.30 17.58 -11.99
C ASP A 248 29.98 16.08 -12.07
N ASN A 249 28.74 15.69 -11.81
CA ASN A 249 28.31 14.29 -11.87
C ASN A 249 27.67 13.97 -13.23
N LYS A 250 27.90 12.74 -13.71
CA LYS A 250 27.34 12.21 -14.96
C LYS A 250 25.81 12.36 -14.99
N ASN A 251 25.25 12.58 -16.18
CA ASN A 251 23.81 12.82 -16.38
C ASN A 251 23.26 14.01 -15.57
N GLN A 252 24.08 15.05 -15.34
CA GLN A 252 23.71 16.28 -14.62
C GLN A 252 23.26 16.05 -13.16
N LEU A 253 23.62 14.92 -12.53
CA LEU A 253 23.10 14.59 -11.20
C LEU A 253 23.58 15.59 -10.12
N LEU A 254 22.71 15.98 -9.18
CA LEU A 254 23.04 16.93 -8.10
C LEU A 254 24.12 16.40 -7.13
N LYS A 255 24.30 15.08 -7.09
CA LYS A 255 25.32 14.37 -6.32
C LYS A 255 25.74 13.13 -7.10
N ALA A 256 26.90 12.56 -6.75
CA ALA A 256 27.29 11.22 -7.22
C ALA A 256 26.31 10.17 -6.65
N SER A 257 26.19 9.01 -7.30
CA SER A 257 25.41 7.86 -6.80
C SER A 257 26.28 6.83 -6.05
N ALA A 258 27.54 7.20 -5.75
CA ALA A 258 28.52 6.44 -4.98
C ALA A 258 28.90 7.13 -3.66
N GLY A 259 29.57 6.38 -2.78
CA GLY A 259 29.98 6.86 -1.45
C GLY A 259 28.86 6.84 -0.40
N GLY A 260 29.13 7.47 0.74
CA GLY A 260 28.26 7.47 1.92
C GLY A 260 27.07 8.43 1.85
N GLU A 261 26.21 8.38 2.88
CA GLU A 261 24.92 9.09 2.98
C GLU A 261 24.96 10.58 2.55
N LYS A 262 26.02 11.30 2.91
CA LYS A 262 26.14 12.74 2.61
C LYS A 262 26.51 13.00 1.15
N GLN A 263 27.32 12.13 0.56
CA GLN A 263 27.87 12.23 -0.80
C GLN A 263 26.94 11.63 -1.85
N ASN A 264 26.18 10.60 -1.49
CA ASN A 264 25.40 9.78 -2.41
C ASN A 264 23.97 10.34 -2.61
N LEU A 265 23.55 10.51 -3.87
CA LEU A 265 22.22 10.99 -4.25
C LEU A 265 21.11 10.01 -3.83
N CYS A 266 21.33 8.71 -4.03
CA CYS A 266 20.33 7.70 -3.69
C CYS A 266 20.10 7.64 -2.17
N LEU A 267 21.17 7.88 -1.39
CA LEU A 267 21.10 7.81 0.08
C LEU A 267 20.49 9.05 0.74
N SER A 268 20.13 10.11 0.01
CA SER A 268 19.23 11.15 0.57
C SER A 268 17.76 10.73 0.68
N CYS A 269 17.41 9.52 0.20
CA CYS A 269 16.07 8.95 0.33
C CYS A 269 16.08 7.46 0.76
N HIS A 270 17.12 6.70 0.42
CA HIS A 270 17.26 5.29 0.78
C HIS A 270 18.29 5.09 1.91
N GLN A 271 18.03 4.14 2.82
CA GLN A 271 18.97 3.77 3.91
C GLN A 271 19.76 2.48 3.60
N ILE A 272 19.84 2.12 2.33
CA ILE A 272 20.44 0.88 1.84
C ILE A 272 21.95 0.89 2.11
N GLY A 273 22.45 -0.11 2.85
CA GLY A 273 23.85 -0.22 3.20
C GLY A 273 24.32 0.71 4.33
N LEU A 274 23.41 1.44 5.00
CA LEU A 274 23.76 2.28 6.15
C LEU A 274 23.57 1.53 7.48
N ASN A 275 22.46 0.80 7.62
CA ASN A 275 22.04 0.15 8.86
C ASN A 275 22.31 -1.36 8.81
N VAL A 276 23.59 -1.74 8.89
CA VAL A 276 24.05 -3.14 8.78
C VAL A 276 24.32 -3.71 10.18
N PRO A 277 23.68 -4.82 10.59
CA PRO A 277 23.94 -5.44 11.90
C PRO A 277 25.38 -5.95 12.05
N GLU A 278 25.89 -5.97 13.28
CA GLU A 278 27.26 -6.41 13.63
C GLU A 278 27.63 -7.80 13.08
N LYS A 279 26.68 -8.75 13.12
CA LYS A 279 26.83 -10.13 12.61
C LYS A 279 26.31 -10.31 11.17
N GLY A 280 25.88 -9.20 10.55
CA GLY A 280 25.34 -9.15 9.21
C GLY A 280 26.43 -9.05 8.15
N SER A 281 26.05 -8.51 7.00
CA SER A 281 26.98 -8.21 5.91
C SER A 281 26.43 -7.14 4.98
N ARG A 282 27.33 -6.40 4.34
CA ARG A 282 27.07 -5.36 3.35
C ARG A 282 27.75 -5.74 2.04
N HIS A 283 27.11 -5.47 0.91
CA HIS A 283 27.70 -5.71 -0.39
C HIS A 283 28.66 -4.58 -0.75
N ALA A 284 29.93 -4.90 -1.03
CA ALA A 284 30.97 -3.91 -1.30
C ALA A 284 30.70 -3.08 -2.57
N ALA A 285 29.96 -3.62 -3.55
CA ALA A 285 29.58 -2.88 -4.76
C ALA A 285 28.70 -1.64 -4.48
N LEU A 286 28.09 -1.52 -3.30
CA LEU A 286 27.40 -0.29 -2.89
C LEU A 286 28.34 0.93 -2.83
N ASP A 287 29.64 0.73 -2.63
CA ASP A 287 30.64 1.81 -2.61
C ASP A 287 31.09 2.23 -4.02
N MET A 288 30.89 1.36 -5.02
CA MET A 288 31.14 1.66 -6.44
C MET A 288 30.08 2.58 -7.04
N GLY A 289 28.87 2.56 -6.48
CA GLY A 289 27.74 3.40 -6.89
C GLY A 289 26.49 2.60 -7.24
N CYS A 290 25.32 3.11 -6.85
CA CYS A 290 24.04 2.44 -7.07
C CYS A 290 23.74 2.22 -8.56
N GLU A 291 24.27 3.06 -9.45
CA GLU A 291 24.12 2.94 -10.91
C GLU A 291 24.88 1.75 -11.53
N THR A 292 25.80 1.13 -10.78
CA THR A 292 26.47 -0.11 -11.18
C THR A 292 25.45 -1.24 -11.38
N CYS A 293 24.43 -1.28 -10.51
CA CYS A 293 23.39 -2.29 -10.51
C CYS A 293 22.02 -1.78 -10.99
N HIS A 294 21.74 -0.48 -10.90
CA HIS A 294 20.43 0.10 -11.22
C HIS A 294 20.48 1.17 -12.31
N VAL A 295 19.35 1.38 -13.00
CA VAL A 295 19.13 2.46 -13.97
C VAL A 295 17.81 3.14 -13.62
N THR A 296 17.87 4.29 -12.95
CA THR A 296 16.73 4.99 -12.32
C THR A 296 15.53 5.24 -13.25
N HIS A 297 15.75 5.28 -14.57
CA HIS A 297 14.72 5.51 -15.60
C HIS A 297 14.47 4.29 -16.51
N LYS A 298 14.92 3.08 -16.12
CA LYS A 298 14.64 1.84 -16.88
C LYS A 298 13.26 1.32 -16.52
N THR A 299 12.37 1.35 -17.50
CA THR A 299 11.00 0.82 -17.44
C THR A 299 10.85 -0.33 -18.43
N GLY A 300 9.74 -1.08 -18.35
CA GLY A 300 9.50 -2.22 -19.25
C GLY A 300 8.29 -3.06 -18.84
N GLU A 301 8.37 -4.36 -19.10
CA GLU A 301 7.30 -5.31 -18.78
C GLU A 301 7.27 -5.62 -17.27
N LYS A 302 6.08 -5.58 -16.66
CA LYS A 302 5.89 -5.91 -15.24
C LYS A 302 6.00 -7.41 -15.00
N GLY A 303 6.50 -7.81 -13.84
CA GLY A 303 6.78 -9.20 -13.47
C GLY A 303 8.20 -9.66 -13.86
N LYS A 304 8.99 -8.80 -14.51
CA LYS A 304 10.38 -9.05 -14.88
C LYS A 304 11.31 -8.27 -13.95
N PRO A 305 12.13 -8.94 -13.11
CA PRO A 305 12.93 -8.30 -12.05
C PRO A 305 13.84 -7.16 -12.54
N GLU A 306 14.36 -7.24 -13.76
CA GLU A 306 15.23 -6.22 -14.34
C GLU A 306 14.52 -4.91 -14.73
N PHE A 307 13.19 -4.90 -14.77
CA PHE A 307 12.38 -3.70 -14.93
C PHE A 307 11.74 -3.29 -13.61
N ASP A 308 11.17 -4.22 -12.85
CA ASP A 308 10.53 -3.88 -11.56
C ASP A 308 11.53 -3.32 -10.53
N PHE A 309 12.71 -3.93 -10.42
CA PHE A 309 13.81 -3.41 -9.59
C PHE A 309 14.79 -2.50 -10.36
N HIS A 310 14.43 -2.10 -11.58
CA HIS A 310 15.19 -1.15 -12.41
C HIS A 310 16.67 -1.55 -12.61
N LEU A 311 16.98 -2.85 -12.68
CA LEU A 311 18.37 -3.35 -12.71
C LEU A 311 19.02 -3.12 -14.08
N THR A 312 20.33 -2.88 -14.15
CA THR A 312 21.08 -2.80 -15.43
C THR A 312 20.85 -4.07 -16.28
N LYS A 313 21.06 -5.25 -15.69
CA LYS A 313 20.82 -6.58 -16.25
C LYS A 313 19.95 -7.46 -15.34
N ALA A 314 19.40 -8.55 -15.87
CA ALA A 314 18.78 -9.60 -15.06
C ALA A 314 19.86 -10.43 -14.32
N ALA A 315 19.49 -11.05 -13.19
CA ALA A 315 20.32 -12.05 -12.51
C ALA A 315 20.17 -13.43 -13.20
N PRO A 316 21.22 -14.28 -13.26
CA PRO A 316 22.55 -14.09 -12.66
C PRO A 316 23.49 -13.16 -13.43
N ALA A 317 23.22 -12.82 -14.70
CA ALA A 317 24.17 -12.09 -15.56
C ALA A 317 24.68 -10.78 -14.94
N LEU A 318 23.83 -10.04 -14.22
CA LEU A 318 24.22 -8.86 -13.42
C LEU A 318 25.33 -9.14 -12.40
N CYS A 319 25.23 -10.26 -11.69
CA CYS A 319 26.21 -10.66 -10.67
C CYS A 319 27.49 -11.18 -11.32
N LEU A 320 27.37 -11.88 -12.44
CA LEU A 320 28.49 -12.49 -13.18
C LEU A 320 29.37 -11.46 -13.92
N ASP A 321 28.93 -10.20 -14.05
CA ASP A 321 29.79 -9.09 -14.49
C ASP A 321 30.96 -8.83 -13.50
N CYS A 322 30.81 -9.20 -12.22
CA CYS A 322 31.81 -9.00 -11.17
C CYS A 322 32.25 -10.31 -10.47
N HIS A 323 31.46 -11.38 -10.53
CA HIS A 323 31.74 -12.67 -9.90
C HIS A 323 31.94 -13.78 -10.94
N ASP A 324 33.17 -14.27 -11.10
CA ASP A 324 33.41 -15.46 -11.92
C ASP A 324 32.81 -16.71 -11.24
N ALA A 325 31.82 -17.33 -11.89
CA ALA A 325 31.24 -18.60 -11.45
C ALA A 325 32.24 -19.77 -11.42
N LYS A 326 33.43 -19.63 -12.04
CA LYS A 326 34.51 -20.61 -12.01
C LYS A 326 35.52 -20.40 -10.87
N ASP A 327 35.43 -19.30 -10.10
CA ASP A 327 36.33 -19.10 -8.97
C ASP A 327 36.23 -20.26 -7.97
N ALA A 328 37.40 -20.81 -7.59
CA ALA A 328 37.49 -21.95 -6.70
C ALA A 328 36.96 -21.65 -5.28
N SER A 329 37.04 -20.40 -4.82
CA SER A 329 36.51 -20.00 -3.51
C SER A 329 34.98 -19.92 -3.52
N LEU A 330 34.40 -19.39 -4.60
CA LEU A 330 32.95 -19.30 -4.83
C LEU A 330 32.33 -20.68 -5.08
N GLN A 331 32.98 -21.54 -5.87
CA GLN A 331 32.61 -22.94 -6.05
C GLN A 331 32.59 -23.69 -4.72
N LYS A 332 33.69 -23.61 -3.94
CA LYS A 332 33.78 -24.24 -2.61
C LYS A 332 32.75 -23.69 -1.62
N ALA A 333 32.39 -22.40 -1.73
CA ALA A 333 31.32 -21.80 -0.92
C ALA A 333 29.93 -22.37 -1.25
N HIS A 334 29.68 -22.72 -2.52
CA HIS A 334 28.46 -23.38 -3.01
C HIS A 334 28.57 -24.92 -3.01
N ARG A 335 29.53 -25.49 -2.25
CA ARG A 335 29.77 -26.94 -2.14
C ARG A 335 30.03 -27.65 -3.48
N ASN A 336 30.53 -26.92 -4.48
CA ASN A 336 30.71 -27.36 -5.87
C ASN A 336 29.42 -27.81 -6.58
N GLN A 337 28.23 -27.44 -6.07
CA GLN A 337 26.97 -27.62 -6.77
C GLN A 337 26.84 -26.56 -7.87
N PRO A 338 26.28 -26.88 -9.06
CA PRO A 338 26.22 -25.95 -10.18
C PRO A 338 25.21 -24.81 -9.94
N PHE A 339 25.73 -23.59 -9.77
CA PHE A 339 24.95 -22.38 -9.49
C PHE A 339 25.00 -21.32 -10.61
N SER A 340 25.75 -21.54 -11.69
CA SER A 340 26.04 -20.52 -12.72
C SER A 340 24.81 -19.99 -13.47
N THR A 341 23.74 -20.78 -13.53
CA THR A 341 22.43 -20.41 -14.10
C THR A 341 21.38 -20.04 -13.04
N ALA A 342 21.69 -20.20 -11.75
CA ALA A 342 20.76 -19.94 -10.66
C ALA A 342 20.61 -18.42 -10.42
N ASN A 343 19.39 -17.97 -10.17
CA ASN A 343 19.15 -16.57 -9.82
C ASN A 343 19.65 -16.28 -8.39
N CYS A 344 20.81 -15.62 -8.28
CA CYS A 344 21.46 -15.31 -7.01
C CYS A 344 20.54 -14.60 -5.99
N LEU A 345 19.57 -13.81 -6.48
CA LEU A 345 18.65 -12.99 -5.67
C LEU A 345 17.58 -13.80 -4.91
N THR A 346 17.47 -15.12 -5.16
CA THR A 346 16.59 -16.03 -4.42
C THR A 346 17.18 -16.40 -3.06
N CYS A 347 18.50 -16.45 -2.94
CA CYS A 347 19.22 -16.83 -1.72
C CYS A 347 20.05 -15.70 -1.10
N HIS A 348 20.44 -14.68 -1.88
CA HIS A 348 21.18 -13.51 -1.38
C HIS A 348 20.37 -12.21 -1.46
N ASP A 349 20.56 -11.32 -0.49
CA ASP A 349 20.20 -9.91 -0.64
C ASP A 349 21.37 -9.15 -1.29
N PRO A 350 21.18 -8.49 -2.45
CA PRO A 350 22.27 -7.87 -3.19
C PRO A 350 22.83 -6.59 -2.55
N HIS A 351 22.28 -6.14 -1.41
CA HIS A 351 22.71 -4.92 -0.72
C HIS A 351 23.24 -5.20 0.69
N GLN A 352 22.43 -5.83 1.55
CA GLN A 352 22.81 -6.12 2.93
C GLN A 352 21.92 -7.20 3.56
N SER A 353 22.47 -7.93 4.54
CA SER A 353 21.70 -8.86 5.37
C SER A 353 22.08 -8.77 6.84
N ALA A 354 21.18 -9.25 7.70
CA ALA A 354 21.46 -9.56 9.11
C ALA A 354 22.26 -10.86 9.28
N ALA A 355 22.39 -11.66 8.23
CA ALA A 355 23.26 -12.83 8.15
C ALA A 355 24.59 -12.49 7.44
N PRO A 356 25.66 -13.26 7.66
CA PRO A 356 26.91 -13.13 6.90
C PRO A 356 26.73 -13.58 5.43
N LYS A 357 27.69 -13.19 4.58
CA LYS A 357 27.73 -13.54 3.14
C LYS A 357 26.44 -13.20 2.37
N LEU A 358 25.76 -12.13 2.76
CA LEU A 358 24.53 -11.62 2.14
C LEU A 358 23.35 -12.60 2.13
N MET A 359 23.39 -13.69 2.91
CA MET A 359 22.35 -14.72 2.89
C MET A 359 20.98 -14.14 3.28
N ALA A 360 19.90 -14.56 2.62
CA ALA A 360 18.56 -14.04 2.87
C ALA A 360 18.09 -14.32 4.32
N LYS A 361 17.18 -13.48 4.83
CA LYS A 361 16.82 -13.39 6.26
C LYS A 361 16.36 -14.72 6.87
N PHE A 362 15.67 -15.57 6.11
CA PHE A 362 15.21 -16.87 6.56
C PHE A 362 15.92 -17.96 5.77
N VAL A 363 16.57 -18.88 6.47
CA VAL A 363 17.23 -20.06 5.88
C VAL A 363 16.54 -21.33 6.34
N HIS A 364 16.53 -22.35 5.49
CA HIS A 364 16.11 -23.70 5.84
C HIS A 364 17.15 -24.30 6.80
N PRO A 365 16.78 -24.93 7.95
CA PRO A 365 17.77 -25.38 8.93
C PRO A 365 18.86 -26.30 8.36
N PRO A 366 18.56 -27.35 7.54
CA PRO A 366 19.59 -28.19 6.93
C PRO A 366 20.58 -27.41 6.04
N PHE A 367 20.10 -26.35 5.36
CA PHE A 367 20.95 -25.48 4.55
C PHE A 367 21.81 -24.54 5.41
N GLY A 368 21.26 -23.99 6.50
CA GLY A 368 22.02 -23.15 7.46
C GLY A 368 23.07 -23.93 8.25
N GLU A 369 22.74 -25.16 8.63
CA GLU A 369 23.62 -26.14 9.29
C GLU A 369 24.64 -26.75 8.31
N LYS A 370 24.34 -26.69 7.01
CA LYS A 370 25.16 -27.14 5.86
C LYS A 370 25.25 -28.66 5.71
N THR A 371 24.24 -29.38 6.19
CA THR A 371 24.01 -30.83 6.00
C THR A 371 23.45 -31.09 4.59
N CYS A 372 24.19 -30.65 3.58
CA CYS A 372 23.78 -30.64 2.18
C CYS A 372 23.52 -32.06 1.66
N GLU A 373 24.29 -33.03 2.16
CA GLU A 373 24.25 -34.46 1.87
C GLU A 373 22.94 -35.17 2.28
N VAL A 374 22.07 -34.52 3.06
CA VAL A 374 20.70 -35.02 3.31
C VAL A 374 19.83 -34.90 2.05
N CYS A 375 20.06 -33.87 1.25
CA CYS A 375 19.23 -33.51 0.09
C CYS A 375 19.92 -33.71 -1.26
N HIS A 376 21.24 -33.53 -1.31
CA HIS A 376 22.03 -33.50 -2.55
C HIS A 376 23.11 -34.56 -2.56
N GLU A 377 23.24 -35.26 -3.68
CA GLU A 377 24.43 -36.05 -3.99
C GLU A 377 25.52 -35.16 -4.64
N ALA A 378 26.67 -35.75 -4.99
CA ALA A 378 27.66 -35.06 -5.80
C ALA A 378 27.09 -34.66 -7.17
N ALA A 379 27.31 -33.40 -7.58
CA ALA A 379 26.85 -32.90 -8.87
C ALA A 379 27.41 -33.75 -10.03
N LYS A 380 26.54 -34.11 -10.98
CA LYS A 380 26.88 -34.99 -12.11
C LYS A 380 26.51 -34.32 -13.43
N ASP A 381 27.39 -34.40 -14.41
CA ASP A 381 27.20 -33.85 -15.76
C ASP A 381 26.79 -32.36 -15.77
N GLY A 382 27.30 -31.59 -14.80
CA GLY A 382 26.98 -30.17 -14.59
C GLY A 382 25.60 -29.89 -13.99
N LYS A 383 24.91 -30.91 -13.45
CA LYS A 383 23.57 -30.83 -12.87
C LYS A 383 23.59 -31.14 -11.37
N VAL A 384 22.63 -30.55 -10.65
CA VAL A 384 22.28 -30.93 -9.28
C VAL A 384 21.68 -32.34 -9.30
N VAL A 385 22.05 -33.17 -8.33
CA VAL A 385 21.50 -34.52 -8.12
C VAL A 385 20.92 -34.58 -6.71
N LEU A 386 19.71 -35.12 -6.55
CA LEU A 386 19.04 -35.26 -5.26
C LEU A 386 19.20 -36.68 -4.70
N THR A 387 19.13 -36.82 -3.38
CA THR A 387 19.18 -38.10 -2.66
C THR A 387 17.90 -38.95 -2.77
N GLN A 388 16.84 -38.42 -3.39
CA GLN A 388 15.56 -39.09 -3.63
C GLN A 388 15.15 -38.91 -5.10
N THR A 389 14.17 -39.72 -5.55
CA THR A 389 13.68 -39.77 -6.94
C THR A 389 13.18 -38.44 -7.48
N ASP A 390 12.60 -37.61 -6.61
CA ASP A 390 11.93 -36.37 -6.95
C ASP A 390 11.86 -35.43 -5.72
N VAL A 391 11.49 -34.17 -5.97
CA VAL A 391 11.49 -33.12 -4.94
C VAL A 391 10.44 -33.38 -3.86
N LYS A 392 9.27 -33.92 -4.24
CA LYS A 392 8.19 -34.22 -3.30
C LYS A 392 8.60 -35.35 -2.37
N ALA A 393 9.10 -36.46 -2.89
CA ALA A 393 9.68 -37.57 -2.12
C ALA A 393 10.76 -37.08 -1.15
N LEU A 394 11.66 -36.20 -1.60
CA LEU A 394 12.66 -35.57 -0.74
C LEU A 394 12.04 -34.76 0.40
N CYS A 395 11.15 -33.82 0.11
CA CYS A 395 10.55 -32.95 1.13
C CYS A 395 9.75 -33.74 2.19
N VAL A 396 9.04 -34.80 1.80
CA VAL A 396 8.21 -35.57 2.74
C VAL A 396 8.99 -36.49 3.67
N THR A 397 10.30 -36.68 3.47
CA THR A 397 11.17 -37.35 4.47
C THR A 397 11.19 -36.63 5.82
N CYS A 398 10.89 -35.32 5.86
CA CYS A 398 10.81 -34.51 7.08
C CYS A 398 9.50 -33.71 7.21
N HIS A 399 8.66 -33.70 6.18
CA HIS A 399 7.39 -32.95 6.11
C HIS A 399 6.22 -33.84 5.67
N ASP A 400 6.18 -35.09 6.13
CA ASP A 400 5.07 -36.03 5.96
C ASP A 400 3.74 -35.42 6.43
N ASP A 401 3.78 -34.63 7.51
CA ASP A 401 2.64 -33.92 8.08
C ASP A 401 1.99 -32.95 7.08
N LYS A 402 2.78 -32.34 6.17
CA LYS A 402 2.26 -31.50 5.09
C LYS A 402 1.65 -32.31 3.97
N ALA A 403 2.30 -33.39 3.53
CA ALA A 403 1.72 -34.27 2.51
C ALA A 403 0.38 -34.87 2.97
N LYS A 404 0.32 -35.33 4.23
CA LYS A 404 -0.89 -35.85 4.86
C LYS A 404 -1.96 -34.78 5.04
N LEU A 405 -1.59 -33.55 5.43
CA LEU A 405 -2.52 -32.42 5.48
C LEU A 405 -3.12 -32.12 4.10
N ILE A 406 -2.29 -32.09 3.06
CA ILE A 406 -2.73 -31.90 1.68
C ILE A 406 -3.71 -33.03 1.31
N GLU A 407 -3.26 -34.29 1.30
CA GLU A 407 -4.04 -35.45 0.88
C GLU A 407 -5.38 -35.59 1.62
N THR A 408 -5.41 -35.36 2.93
CA THR A 408 -6.60 -35.58 3.77
C THR A 408 -7.50 -34.34 3.97
N ALA A 409 -7.16 -33.18 3.40
CA ALA A 409 -7.99 -31.98 3.52
C ALA A 409 -9.37 -32.16 2.88
N LYS A 410 -10.44 -31.84 3.63
CA LYS A 410 -11.82 -31.82 3.12
C LYS A 410 -12.01 -30.85 1.95
N VAL A 411 -11.25 -29.76 1.93
CA VAL A 411 -11.16 -28.81 0.82
C VAL A 411 -9.70 -28.74 0.40
N GLN A 412 -9.40 -29.48 -0.66
CA GLN A 412 -8.12 -29.54 -1.34
C GLN A 412 -7.72 -28.17 -1.91
N HIS A 413 -6.42 -27.88 -1.91
CA HIS A 413 -5.86 -26.83 -2.78
C HIS A 413 -5.11 -27.50 -3.96
N PRO A 414 -5.60 -27.40 -5.21
CA PRO A 414 -4.95 -28.05 -6.35
C PRO A 414 -3.48 -27.66 -6.54
N GLY A 415 -3.12 -26.39 -6.28
CA GLY A 415 -1.72 -25.93 -6.35
C GLY A 415 -0.81 -26.53 -5.28
N ALA A 416 -1.35 -27.03 -4.16
CA ALA A 416 -0.58 -27.72 -3.14
C ALA A 416 -0.35 -29.21 -3.45
N ALA A 417 -1.08 -29.79 -4.41
CA ALA A 417 -0.89 -31.17 -4.83
C ALA A 417 0.34 -31.37 -5.75
N GLY A 418 0.86 -30.29 -6.34
CA GLY A 418 2.05 -30.26 -7.21
C GLY A 418 3.36 -30.44 -6.45
N ASP A 419 4.45 -29.85 -6.96
CA ASP A 419 5.76 -29.92 -6.34
C ASP A 419 5.90 -28.90 -5.21
N CYS A 420 6.50 -29.29 -4.09
CA CYS A 420 6.72 -28.39 -2.96
C CYS A 420 7.52 -27.14 -3.36
N THR A 421 8.43 -27.29 -4.32
CA THR A 421 9.21 -26.17 -4.86
C THR A 421 8.47 -25.26 -5.82
N ASP A 422 7.24 -25.53 -6.24
CA ASP A 422 6.47 -24.57 -7.04
C ASP A 422 6.21 -23.29 -6.25
N CYS A 423 5.87 -23.45 -4.96
CA CYS A 423 5.70 -22.36 -4.01
C CYS A 423 6.98 -22.03 -3.21
N HIS A 424 7.78 -23.03 -2.82
CA HIS A 424 8.87 -22.86 -1.84
C HIS A 424 10.29 -22.85 -2.43
N ASN A 425 11.21 -22.20 -1.72
CA ASN A 425 12.66 -22.31 -1.92
C ASN A 425 13.25 -23.22 -0.81
N PRO A 426 13.93 -24.34 -1.13
CA PRO A 426 14.41 -25.30 -0.13
C PRO A 426 15.67 -24.86 0.62
N HIS A 427 16.22 -23.67 0.32
CA HIS A 427 17.46 -23.15 0.92
C HIS A 427 17.24 -21.87 1.73
N ALA A 428 16.66 -20.83 1.12
CA ALA A 428 16.50 -19.53 1.78
C ALA A 428 15.36 -18.68 1.18
N SER A 429 14.89 -17.67 1.92
CA SER A 429 13.90 -16.71 1.46
C SER A 429 13.96 -15.39 2.24
N LYS A 430 13.28 -14.38 1.71
CA LYS A 430 13.02 -13.09 2.36
C LYS A 430 11.83 -13.15 3.33
N SER A 431 11.05 -14.24 3.31
CA SER A 431 9.84 -14.45 4.12
C SER A 431 9.88 -15.76 4.92
N PRO A 432 9.21 -15.83 6.10
CA PRO A 432 9.07 -17.07 6.85
C PRO A 432 8.25 -18.11 6.07
N GLY A 433 8.49 -19.40 6.33
CA GLY A 433 7.91 -20.49 5.54
C GLY A 433 8.57 -20.69 4.17
N LEU A 434 9.58 -19.88 3.83
CA LEU A 434 10.41 -20.00 2.63
C LEU A 434 9.67 -19.99 1.27
N PRO A 435 8.69 -19.11 1.01
CA PRO A 435 8.16 -18.94 -0.35
C PRO A 435 9.23 -18.42 -1.32
N LYS A 436 9.10 -18.72 -2.62
CA LYS A 436 9.97 -18.23 -3.71
C LYS A 436 9.91 -16.71 -3.89
N THR A 437 8.73 -16.12 -3.71
CA THR A 437 8.47 -14.67 -3.81
C THR A 437 7.87 -14.17 -2.48
N ASP A 438 7.31 -12.96 -2.45
CA ASP A 438 6.58 -12.49 -1.27
C ASP A 438 5.23 -13.24 -1.04
N PRO A 439 4.63 -13.15 0.16
CA PRO A 439 3.41 -13.89 0.53
C PRO A 439 2.12 -13.48 -0.20
N VAL A 440 2.15 -12.52 -1.12
CA VAL A 440 1.02 -12.12 -1.98
C VAL A 440 1.28 -12.61 -3.40
N SER A 441 2.40 -12.20 -4.02
CA SER A 441 2.73 -12.53 -5.41
C SER A 441 2.78 -14.03 -5.68
N ILE A 442 3.20 -14.84 -4.70
CA ILE A 442 3.26 -16.30 -4.83
C ILE A 442 1.89 -16.92 -5.11
N CYS A 443 0.80 -16.31 -4.62
CA CYS A 443 -0.56 -16.72 -4.91
C CYS A 443 -1.08 -16.08 -6.20
N LEU A 444 -0.79 -14.79 -6.42
CA LEU A 444 -1.28 -14.04 -7.59
C LEU A 444 -0.72 -14.56 -8.93
N GLY A 445 0.42 -15.26 -8.92
CA GLY A 445 0.96 -15.95 -10.10
C GLY A 445 0.01 -17.01 -10.70
N CYS A 446 -0.94 -17.53 -9.93
CA CYS A 446 -2.01 -18.40 -10.41
C CYS A 446 -3.42 -17.76 -10.24
N HIS A 447 -3.64 -16.97 -9.18
CA HIS A 447 -4.89 -16.29 -8.88
C HIS A 447 -4.99 -14.93 -9.59
N THR A 448 -5.04 -14.97 -10.92
CA THR A 448 -5.12 -13.77 -11.78
C THR A 448 -6.41 -12.99 -11.57
N ASP A 449 -7.50 -13.65 -11.17
CA ASP A 449 -8.77 -13.02 -10.78
C ASP A 449 -8.64 -12.15 -9.53
N VAL A 450 -7.78 -12.54 -8.59
CA VAL A 450 -7.45 -11.75 -7.39
C VAL A 450 -6.41 -10.66 -7.74
N ALA A 451 -5.51 -10.92 -8.68
CA ALA A 451 -4.55 -9.91 -9.18
C ALA A 451 -5.24 -8.75 -9.92
N ASP A 452 -6.41 -8.99 -10.54
CA ASP A 452 -7.26 -7.93 -11.07
C ASP A 452 -7.93 -7.07 -9.98
N LEU A 453 -8.11 -7.60 -8.76
CA LEU A 453 -8.63 -6.82 -7.62
C LEU A 453 -7.58 -5.86 -7.07
N GLU A 454 -6.28 -6.18 -7.16
CA GLU A 454 -5.15 -5.28 -6.79
C GLU A 454 -5.06 -4.01 -7.67
N LYS A 455 -5.86 -3.94 -8.74
CA LYS A 455 -5.97 -2.76 -9.61
C LYS A 455 -7.03 -1.76 -9.11
N LYS A 456 -7.76 -2.07 -8.03
CA LYS A 456 -8.82 -1.22 -7.46
C LYS A 456 -8.26 -0.22 -6.44
N PRO A 457 -8.80 1.00 -6.34
CA PRO A 457 -8.21 2.07 -5.53
C PRO A 457 -8.27 1.88 -4.01
N VAL A 458 -9.04 0.92 -3.48
CA VAL A 458 -9.13 0.64 -2.04
C VAL A 458 -8.84 -0.83 -1.78
N HIS A 459 -7.71 -1.12 -1.15
CA HIS A 459 -7.33 -2.49 -0.77
C HIS A 459 -7.78 -2.82 0.67
N HIS A 460 -8.20 -4.06 0.89
CA HIS A 460 -8.19 -4.66 2.22
C HIS A 460 -6.73 -4.96 2.57
N GLN A 461 -6.14 -4.09 3.38
CA GLN A 461 -4.70 -4.04 3.60
C GLN A 461 -4.03 -5.40 3.95
N PRO A 462 -4.59 -6.31 4.79
CA PRO A 462 -3.96 -7.62 5.02
C PRO A 462 -3.83 -8.50 3.77
N ALA A 463 -4.79 -8.44 2.84
CA ALA A 463 -4.82 -9.30 1.65
C ALA A 463 -3.67 -9.00 0.66
N PHE A 464 -3.30 -7.72 0.52
CA PHE A 464 -2.27 -7.26 -0.41
C PHE A 464 -1.00 -6.69 0.27
N GLY A 465 -0.93 -6.74 1.61
CA GLY A 465 0.21 -6.22 2.37
C GLY A 465 0.87 -7.19 3.35
N GLN A 466 0.24 -8.31 3.69
CA GLN A 466 0.80 -9.32 4.60
C GLN A 466 0.74 -10.74 4.03
N GLY A 467 -0.24 -11.05 3.19
CA GLY A 467 -0.30 -12.30 2.43
C GLY A 467 -1.61 -13.05 2.56
N CYS A 468 -1.94 -13.86 1.55
CA CYS A 468 -3.19 -14.61 1.51
C CYS A 468 -3.33 -15.59 2.69
N ALA A 469 -2.21 -16.08 3.23
CA ALA A 469 -2.15 -16.95 4.40
C ALA A 469 -2.69 -16.31 5.71
N VAL A 470 -2.89 -14.98 5.75
CA VAL A 470 -3.59 -14.32 6.88
C VAL A 470 -5.06 -14.78 6.95
N CYS A 471 -5.68 -15.19 5.83
CA CYS A 471 -7.08 -15.63 5.77
C CYS A 471 -7.27 -17.09 5.29
N HIS A 472 -6.33 -17.62 4.51
CA HIS A 472 -6.42 -18.94 3.86
C HIS A 472 -5.36 -19.92 4.36
N GLU A 473 -5.65 -21.22 4.28
CA GLU A 473 -4.72 -22.33 4.49
C GLU A 473 -4.22 -22.81 3.11
N PRO A 474 -3.00 -22.43 2.67
CA PRO A 474 -2.54 -22.67 1.30
C PRO A 474 -2.27 -24.14 0.95
N HIS A 475 -2.31 -25.04 1.94
CA HIS A 475 -2.11 -26.48 1.75
C HIS A 475 -3.43 -27.28 1.67
N GLY A 476 -4.56 -26.69 2.05
CA GLY A 476 -5.82 -27.39 2.24
C GLY A 476 -6.51 -27.00 3.56
N SER A 477 -7.84 -27.10 3.63
CA SER A 477 -8.61 -26.74 4.82
C SER A 477 -9.77 -27.70 5.08
N ALA A 478 -10.32 -27.66 6.29
CA ALA A 478 -11.65 -28.21 6.59
C ALA A 478 -12.80 -27.38 5.97
N ARG A 479 -12.51 -26.17 5.48
CA ARG A 479 -13.48 -25.10 5.19
C ARG A 479 -13.47 -24.68 3.72
N ALA A 480 -14.65 -24.31 3.22
CA ALA A 480 -14.82 -23.81 1.86
C ALA A 480 -13.92 -22.58 1.59
N LYS A 481 -13.43 -22.44 0.36
CA LYS A 481 -12.47 -21.39 -0.05
C LYS A 481 -11.20 -21.35 0.80
N LEU A 482 -10.77 -22.51 1.33
CA LEU A 482 -9.53 -22.69 2.10
C LEU A 482 -9.43 -21.84 3.38
N LEU A 483 -10.53 -21.32 3.93
CA LEU A 483 -10.47 -20.35 5.04
C LEU A 483 -9.90 -20.97 6.34
N ARG A 484 -9.15 -20.18 7.11
CA ARG A 484 -8.62 -20.60 8.43
C ARG A 484 -9.71 -20.78 9.50
N ALA A 485 -10.79 -19.99 9.43
CA ALA A 485 -11.89 -19.98 10.40
C ALA A 485 -13.25 -19.83 9.69
N GLU A 486 -14.36 -20.07 10.40
CA GLU A 486 -15.70 -20.12 9.79
C GLU A 486 -16.44 -18.77 9.79
N GLY A 487 -16.97 -18.41 8.63
CA GLY A 487 -17.87 -17.26 8.47
C GLY A 487 -17.29 -15.97 9.05
N ASN A 488 -18.03 -15.34 9.95
CA ASN A 488 -17.63 -14.07 10.56
C ASN A 488 -16.46 -14.21 11.55
N ALA A 489 -16.17 -15.41 12.08
CA ALA A 489 -15.09 -15.58 13.06
C ALA A 489 -13.74 -15.11 12.50
N LEU A 490 -13.46 -15.45 11.23
CA LEU A 490 -12.25 -15.00 10.52
C LEU A 490 -12.13 -13.48 10.39
N CYS A 491 -13.26 -12.76 10.33
CA CYS A 491 -13.26 -11.30 10.26
C CYS A 491 -13.12 -10.68 11.67
N LEU A 492 -13.86 -11.23 12.65
CA LEU A 492 -13.87 -10.76 14.04
C LEU A 492 -12.61 -11.15 14.82
N GLU A 493 -11.83 -12.08 14.30
CA GLU A 493 -10.43 -12.30 14.64
C GLU A 493 -9.65 -10.95 14.62
N CYS A 494 -9.75 -10.15 13.56
CA CYS A 494 -9.10 -8.82 13.47
C CYS A 494 -10.01 -7.63 13.83
N HIS A 495 -11.33 -7.75 13.63
CA HIS A 495 -12.31 -6.66 13.75
C HIS A 495 -13.22 -6.77 14.99
N GLY A 496 -12.98 -7.74 15.87
CA GLY A 496 -13.78 -7.97 17.07
C GLY A 496 -13.43 -7.00 18.19
N LYS A 497 -14.36 -6.82 19.14
CA LYS A 497 -14.12 -6.04 20.37
C LYS A 497 -13.07 -6.66 21.31
N ASP A 498 -12.72 -7.92 21.09
CA ASP A 498 -11.81 -8.72 21.94
C ASP A 498 -10.48 -9.06 21.22
N THR A 499 -10.18 -8.40 20.09
CA THR A 499 -8.90 -8.57 19.38
C THR A 499 -7.75 -8.02 20.23
N VAL A 500 -6.95 -8.90 20.83
CA VAL A 500 -5.77 -8.56 21.65
C VAL A 500 -4.50 -9.13 21.01
N PRO A 501 -3.65 -8.29 20.39
CA PRO A 501 -2.34 -8.72 19.89
C PRO A 501 -1.36 -8.99 21.04
N GLN A 502 -0.61 -10.07 20.93
CA GLN A 502 0.49 -10.43 21.84
C GLN A 502 1.82 -10.06 21.18
N ARG A 503 2.82 -9.59 21.93
CA ARG A 503 4.14 -9.26 21.37
C ARG A 503 5.11 -10.43 21.43
N LEU A 504 5.90 -10.60 20.38
CA LEU A 504 7.06 -11.47 20.28
C LEU A 504 8.32 -10.60 20.16
N GLU A 505 8.71 -9.94 21.27
CA GLU A 505 9.83 -9.00 21.35
C GLU A 505 11.12 -9.55 20.66
N ALA A 506 11.44 -10.83 20.88
CA ALA A 506 12.60 -11.50 20.28
C ALA A 506 12.59 -11.61 18.74
N GLN A 507 11.46 -11.36 18.10
CA GLN A 507 11.28 -11.38 16.63
C GLN A 507 10.89 -10.02 16.05
N HIS A 508 10.56 -9.04 16.90
CA HIS A 508 9.99 -7.73 16.55
C HIS A 508 8.70 -7.89 15.71
N LEU A 509 7.78 -8.70 16.24
CA LEU A 509 6.49 -9.04 15.62
C LEU A 509 5.41 -9.09 16.70
N ILE A 510 4.17 -8.81 16.33
CA ILE A 510 2.99 -9.23 17.10
C ILE A 510 2.44 -10.54 16.56
N THR A 511 1.80 -11.29 17.45
CA THR A 511 0.98 -12.46 17.14
C THR A 511 -0.49 -12.20 17.45
N ILE A 512 -1.33 -12.79 16.61
CA ILE A 512 -2.75 -12.96 16.86
C ILE A 512 -3.14 -14.42 16.59
N PHE A 513 -4.22 -14.88 17.22
CA PHE A 513 -4.77 -16.24 17.10
C PHE A 513 -3.77 -17.31 17.59
N ASP A 514 -3.39 -17.21 18.86
CA ASP A 514 -2.51 -18.19 19.54
C ASP A 514 -1.17 -18.43 18.82
N GLY A 515 -0.62 -17.37 18.20
CA GLY A 515 0.65 -17.43 17.47
C GLY A 515 0.56 -17.83 16.00
N LYS A 516 -0.64 -18.20 15.50
CA LYS A 516 -0.86 -18.71 14.13
C LYS A 516 -0.64 -17.64 13.05
N VAL A 517 -0.98 -16.38 13.34
CA VAL A 517 -0.71 -15.25 12.44
C VAL A 517 0.28 -14.30 13.10
N ARG A 518 1.37 -13.99 12.38
CA ARG A 518 2.43 -13.04 12.79
C ARG A 518 2.39 -11.80 11.91
N LEU A 519 2.44 -10.62 12.51
CA LEU A 519 2.35 -9.33 11.83
C LEU A 519 3.44 -8.36 12.37
N PRO A 520 3.79 -7.28 11.65
CA PRO A 520 4.63 -6.21 12.17
C PRO A 520 4.04 -5.57 13.44
N GLU A 521 4.88 -5.13 14.38
CA GLU A 521 4.41 -4.56 15.66
C GLU A 521 3.61 -3.26 15.51
N ASP A 522 3.87 -2.48 14.46
CA ASP A 522 3.16 -1.24 14.13
C ASP A 522 1.79 -1.47 13.46
N TYR A 523 1.45 -2.73 13.14
CA TYR A 523 0.37 -3.07 12.20
C TYR A 523 -1.00 -2.48 12.57
N PHE A 524 -1.45 -2.60 13.83
CA PHE A 524 -2.78 -2.13 14.22
C PHE A 524 -2.86 -0.59 14.29
N ASP A 525 -1.80 0.06 14.78
CA ASP A 525 -1.72 1.53 14.91
C ASP A 525 -1.63 2.21 13.54
N LYS A 526 -0.83 1.64 12.64
CA LYS A 526 -0.58 2.12 11.27
C LYS A 526 -1.80 1.94 10.36
N ASN A 527 -2.41 0.76 10.38
CA ASN A 527 -3.54 0.43 9.52
C ASN A 527 -4.90 0.80 10.13
N LYS A 528 -4.93 1.22 11.41
CA LYS A 528 -6.12 1.73 12.13
C LYS A 528 -7.32 0.80 12.02
N ALA A 529 -7.09 -0.49 12.29
CA ALA A 529 -8.08 -1.54 12.08
C ALA A 529 -9.40 -1.24 12.81
N TYR A 530 -10.52 -1.29 12.07
CA TYR A 530 -11.83 -0.96 12.61
C TYR A 530 -12.33 -2.05 13.57
N VAL A 531 -12.31 -1.77 14.88
CA VAL A 531 -13.00 -2.58 15.90
C VAL A 531 -14.51 -2.35 15.79
N LEU A 532 -15.27 -3.43 15.55
CA LEU A 532 -16.72 -3.38 15.39
C LEU A 532 -17.43 -3.59 16.75
N PRO A 533 -18.31 -2.67 17.18
CA PRO A 533 -19.00 -2.74 18.47
C PRO A 533 -20.21 -3.70 18.44
N LEU A 534 -20.02 -4.90 17.88
CA LEU A 534 -21.07 -5.91 17.76
C LEU A 534 -21.53 -6.43 19.12
N ARG A 535 -22.83 -6.75 19.24
CA ARG A 535 -23.39 -7.47 20.38
C ARG A 535 -24.30 -8.58 19.85
N TYR A 536 -24.02 -9.83 20.21
CA TYR A 536 -24.81 -11.01 19.80
C TYR A 536 -25.03 -11.13 18.27
N ASN A 537 -24.00 -10.81 17.47
CA ASN A 537 -24.06 -10.72 16.00
C ASN A 537 -25.06 -9.68 15.44
N LEU A 538 -25.39 -8.66 16.25
CA LEU A 538 -26.18 -7.50 15.87
C LEU A 538 -25.35 -6.20 15.96
N GLY A 539 -25.72 -5.23 15.13
CA GLY A 539 -25.05 -3.94 14.98
C GLY A 539 -24.13 -3.90 13.75
N HIS A 540 -23.85 -2.68 13.29
CA HIS A 540 -23.08 -2.35 12.08
C HIS A 540 -23.78 -2.74 10.74
N PRO A 541 -23.95 -1.80 9.78
CA PRO A 541 -23.73 -0.35 9.91
C PRO A 541 -24.80 0.32 10.80
N VAL A 542 -25.98 -0.28 10.95
CA VAL A 542 -27.11 0.23 11.75
C VAL A 542 -27.22 -0.53 13.08
N ALA A 543 -27.75 0.11 14.13
CA ALA A 543 -28.03 -0.56 15.41
C ALA A 543 -29.06 -1.70 15.23
N GLN A 544 -28.88 -2.80 15.97
CA GLN A 544 -29.71 -4.02 15.90
C GLN A 544 -29.81 -4.72 14.52
N HIS A 545 -29.18 -4.22 13.47
CA HIS A 545 -29.10 -4.93 12.19
C HIS A 545 -28.30 -6.25 12.34
N PRO A 546 -28.77 -7.39 11.81
CA PRO A 546 -28.01 -8.64 11.88
C PRO A 546 -26.76 -8.61 11.00
N VAL A 547 -25.68 -9.25 11.43
CA VAL A 547 -24.49 -9.49 10.58
C VAL A 547 -24.13 -10.97 10.46
N ALA A 548 -24.84 -11.85 11.15
CA ALA A 548 -24.80 -13.31 10.99
C ALA A 548 -26.18 -13.86 10.61
N ASN A 549 -26.27 -15.17 10.35
CA ASN A 549 -27.50 -15.88 9.97
C ASN A 549 -28.72 -15.49 10.82
N VAL A 550 -29.82 -15.16 10.15
CA VAL A 550 -31.11 -14.89 10.77
C VAL A 550 -31.92 -16.18 10.79
N MET A 551 -32.30 -16.66 11.97
CA MET A 551 -33.11 -17.86 12.13
C MET A 551 -34.60 -17.59 11.85
N ASP A 552 -35.35 -18.65 11.55
CA ASP A 552 -36.80 -18.58 11.36
C ASP A 552 -37.49 -18.42 12.74
N PRO A 553 -38.27 -17.35 12.97
CA PRO A 553 -38.99 -17.18 14.24
C PRO A 553 -39.96 -18.32 14.57
N THR A 554 -40.38 -19.10 13.57
CA THR A 554 -41.24 -20.28 13.75
C THR A 554 -40.47 -21.58 13.98
N ASN A 555 -39.16 -21.60 13.71
CA ASN A 555 -38.29 -22.76 13.92
C ASN A 555 -36.84 -22.29 14.11
N ILE A 556 -36.39 -22.20 15.37
CA ILE A 556 -35.07 -21.69 15.74
C ILE A 556 -33.89 -22.52 15.22
N HIS A 557 -34.12 -23.73 14.69
CA HIS A 557 -33.08 -24.57 14.07
C HIS A 557 -32.96 -24.34 12.55
N LYS A 558 -33.92 -23.63 11.95
CA LYS A 558 -33.96 -23.33 10.51
C LYS A 558 -33.40 -21.93 10.26
N VAL A 559 -32.41 -21.80 9.39
CA VAL A 559 -31.93 -20.49 8.91
C VAL A 559 -32.98 -19.92 7.94
N LYS A 560 -33.48 -18.71 8.22
CA LYS A 560 -34.37 -17.96 7.33
C LYS A 560 -33.59 -17.14 6.29
N ASN A 561 -32.49 -16.51 6.71
CA ASN A 561 -31.57 -15.81 5.81
C ASN A 561 -30.11 -16.09 6.20
N THR A 562 -29.34 -16.69 5.29
CA THR A 562 -27.89 -16.85 5.45
C THR A 562 -27.18 -15.52 5.24
N LEU A 563 -26.46 -15.05 6.26
CA LEU A 563 -25.84 -13.73 6.29
C LEU A 563 -24.47 -13.80 6.98
N SER A 564 -23.51 -13.07 6.43
CA SER A 564 -22.13 -13.00 6.90
C SER A 564 -21.47 -11.71 6.41
N CYS A 565 -20.31 -11.35 6.97
CA CYS A 565 -19.56 -10.15 6.58
C CYS A 565 -19.32 -10.08 5.06
N VAL A 566 -18.99 -11.20 4.41
CA VAL A 566 -18.70 -11.26 2.97
C VAL A 566 -19.94 -11.16 2.06
N ARG A 567 -21.15 -11.13 2.63
CA ARG A 567 -22.38 -10.77 1.87
C ARG A 567 -22.56 -9.25 1.74
N CYS A 568 -21.88 -8.48 2.59
CA CYS A 568 -21.90 -7.01 2.57
C CYS A 568 -20.57 -6.40 2.13
N HIS A 569 -19.44 -7.05 2.43
CA HIS A 569 -18.09 -6.57 2.13
C HIS A 569 -17.33 -7.48 1.16
N GLN A 570 -16.44 -6.87 0.37
CA GLN A 570 -15.46 -7.52 -0.48
C GLN A 570 -14.13 -7.65 0.30
N PRO A 571 -13.70 -8.86 0.71
CA PRO A 571 -12.55 -9.06 1.60
C PRO A 571 -11.16 -8.84 0.96
N HIS A 572 -11.07 -8.51 -0.33
CA HIS A 572 -9.79 -8.27 -1.02
C HIS A 572 -9.57 -6.80 -1.40
N ALA A 573 -10.35 -6.25 -2.35
CA ALA A 573 -10.24 -4.84 -2.74
C ALA A 573 -11.52 -4.35 -3.45
N GLY A 574 -11.77 -3.04 -3.38
CA GLY A 574 -12.99 -2.40 -3.86
C GLY A 574 -12.75 -1.02 -4.49
N GLY A 575 -13.72 -0.57 -5.28
CA GLY A 575 -13.76 0.76 -5.88
C GLY A 575 -14.22 1.87 -4.93
N GLN A 576 -14.66 1.53 -3.70
CA GLN A 576 -15.19 2.46 -2.71
C GLN A 576 -14.61 2.23 -1.31
N PRO A 577 -14.48 3.27 -0.48
CA PRO A 577 -14.19 3.13 0.95
C PRO A 577 -15.18 2.20 1.66
N ARG A 578 -14.74 1.56 2.75
CA ARG A 578 -15.46 0.49 3.48
C ARG A 578 -15.66 -0.83 2.70
N LEU A 579 -15.15 -0.94 1.47
CA LEU A 579 -15.06 -2.21 0.73
C LEU A 579 -16.41 -2.93 0.61
N LEU A 580 -17.50 -2.22 0.30
CA LEU A 580 -18.80 -2.86 0.10
C LEU A 580 -18.82 -3.68 -1.21
N VAL A 581 -19.61 -4.75 -1.22
CA VAL A 581 -19.78 -5.59 -2.42
C VAL A 581 -20.29 -4.77 -3.61
N LYS A 582 -19.93 -5.20 -4.84
CA LYS A 582 -20.26 -4.53 -6.11
C LYS A 582 -19.77 -3.07 -6.19
N ASP A 583 -18.73 -2.69 -5.44
CA ASP A 583 -18.17 -1.34 -5.39
C ASP A 583 -19.22 -0.25 -5.06
N GLN A 584 -20.22 -0.59 -4.23
CA GLN A 584 -21.30 0.32 -3.86
C GLN A 584 -20.88 1.31 -2.74
N GLN A 585 -21.52 2.47 -2.72
CA GLN A 585 -21.38 3.44 -1.63
C GLN A 585 -22.24 3.05 -0.42
N ASN A 586 -21.81 3.43 0.79
CA ASN A 586 -22.58 3.24 2.02
C ASN A 586 -23.75 4.26 2.11
N ASN A 587 -24.80 4.03 1.33
CA ASN A 587 -26.01 4.86 1.26
C ASN A 587 -27.28 3.98 1.18
N MET A 588 -28.45 4.60 1.10
CA MET A 588 -29.73 3.86 1.11
C MET A 588 -29.91 2.88 -0.06
N ALA A 589 -29.26 3.11 -1.22
CA ALA A 589 -29.31 2.18 -2.35
C ALA A 589 -28.53 0.89 -2.09
N PHE A 590 -27.55 0.89 -1.17
CA PHE A 590 -26.94 -0.34 -0.68
C PHE A 590 -27.95 -1.19 0.11
N CYS A 591 -28.77 -0.57 0.97
CA CYS A 591 -29.79 -1.25 1.74
C CYS A 591 -30.87 -1.90 0.85
N ASP A 592 -31.18 -1.31 -0.30
CA ASP A 592 -32.19 -1.82 -1.26
C ASP A 592 -31.82 -3.17 -1.90
N ASN A 593 -30.54 -3.58 -1.89
CA ASN A 593 -30.15 -4.94 -2.30
C ASN A 593 -30.80 -6.05 -1.45
N CYS A 594 -31.26 -5.72 -0.23
CA CYS A 594 -31.85 -6.68 0.71
C CYS A 594 -33.24 -6.25 1.23
N HIS A 595 -33.52 -4.94 1.29
CA HIS A 595 -34.78 -4.37 1.80
C HIS A 595 -35.68 -3.85 0.67
N GLN A 596 -36.01 -4.73 -0.26
CA GLN A 596 -37.01 -4.46 -1.30
C GLN A 596 -38.35 -4.07 -0.65
N ASN A 597 -39.04 -3.09 -1.24
CA ASN A 597 -40.31 -2.54 -0.76
C ASN A 597 -40.29 -2.01 0.69
N ARG A 598 -39.17 -1.39 1.12
CA ARG A 598 -39.21 -0.53 2.31
C ARG A 598 -40.25 0.58 2.12
N LEU A 599 -41.03 0.86 3.17
CA LEU A 599 -41.94 2.02 3.16
C LEU A 599 -41.11 3.30 3.02
N ASP A 600 -41.44 4.12 2.02
CA ASP A 600 -40.83 5.43 1.87
C ASP A 600 -41.38 6.38 2.93
N MET A 601 -40.63 6.56 4.01
CA MET A 601 -41.03 7.43 5.12
C MET A 601 -41.15 8.90 4.72
N THR A 602 -40.68 9.34 3.55
CA THR A 602 -40.94 10.71 3.07
C THR A 602 -42.39 10.90 2.63
N GLN A 603 -43.00 9.88 2.01
CA GLN A 603 -44.42 9.87 1.61
C GLN A 603 -45.39 9.83 2.80
N ILE A 604 -44.90 9.48 4.01
CA ILE A 604 -45.69 9.52 5.24
C ILE A 604 -45.81 10.96 5.80
N VAL A 605 -44.90 11.87 5.41
CA VAL A 605 -44.91 13.27 5.88
C VAL A 605 -45.90 14.15 5.12
N GLU A 606 -46.21 13.80 3.86
CA GLU A 606 -47.21 14.52 3.04
C GLU A 606 -48.66 14.10 3.34
N ALA A 607 -48.87 13.11 4.23
CA ALA A 607 -50.18 12.61 4.63
C ALA A 607 -50.69 13.25 5.94
N LYS A 608 -50.86 14.58 5.95
CA LYS A 608 -51.51 15.31 7.05
C LYS A 608 -52.21 16.61 6.63
#